data_AF-A0A4P5WV38-F1
#
_entry.id   AF-A0A4P5WV38-F1
#
_cell.length_a   1.000
_cell.length_b   1.000
_cell.length_c   1.000
_cell.angle_alpha   90.00
_cell.angle_beta   90.00
_cell.angle_gamma   90.00
#
_symmetry.space_group_name_H-M   'P 1'
#
loop_
_entity.id
_entity.type
_entity.pdbx_description
1 polymer ?
#
loop_
_entity_poly.entity_id
_entity_poly.type
_entity_poly.pdbx_seq_one_letter_code
_entity_poly.pdbx_strand_id
1 'polypeptide(L)'
;MTGGTLLIHGNCGDEAGLAMRRGLIAIAGAPGEFAGRNMIAGTLIAGGRCGRRAGAGMRRGTLVLAGGSQSPLLPGFSYSGQLQLTTVRLLQKHLHSLNFPLEHPHLCTKMAIHRGDLASRGLGEILLPPESTA
;
A
#
# COMPACT_ATOMS: atom_id res chain seq x y z
N MET A 1 -5.18 -4.99 13.18
CA MET A 1 -6.55 -4.71 12.68
C MET A 1 -7.19 -5.99 12.13
N THR A 2 -8.38 -6.36 12.62
CA THR A 2 -9.08 -7.61 12.27
C THR A 2 -10.35 -7.39 11.41
N GLY A 3 -10.63 -6.15 11.01
CA GLY A 3 -11.79 -5.74 10.21
C GLY A 3 -12.02 -4.23 10.33
N GLY A 4 -13.01 -3.70 9.62
CA GLY A 4 -13.37 -2.28 9.63
C GLY A 4 -12.59 -1.42 8.63
N THR A 5 -12.80 -0.10 8.72
CA THR A 5 -12.14 0.92 7.91
C THR A 5 -11.57 2.00 8.82
N LEU A 6 -10.29 2.33 8.63
CA LEU A 6 -9.60 3.42 9.33
C LEU A 6 -9.19 4.48 8.31
N LEU A 7 -9.62 5.73 8.52
CA LEU A 7 -9.35 6.87 7.65
C LEU A 7 -8.46 7.88 8.38
N ILE A 8 -7.26 8.12 7.87
CA ILE A 8 -6.27 9.03 8.47
C ILE A 8 -6.04 10.20 7.50
N HIS A 9 -6.55 11.37 7.85
CA HIS A 9 -6.43 12.57 7.00
C HIS A 9 -5.01 13.16 6.96
N GLY A 10 -4.20 12.91 7.99
CA GLY A 10 -2.83 13.41 8.08
C GLY A 10 -1.79 12.34 7.75
N ASN A 11 -0.60 12.53 8.32
CA ASN A 11 0.48 11.54 8.29
C ASN A 11 0.25 10.45 9.34
N CYS A 12 0.91 9.31 9.14
CA CYS A 12 0.98 8.23 10.12
C CYS A 12 2.45 7.99 10.48
N GLY A 13 2.70 7.55 11.71
CA GLY A 13 4.05 7.18 12.16
C GLY A 13 4.54 5.87 11.52
N ASP A 14 5.56 5.30 12.15
CA ASP A 14 6.14 4.02 11.75
C ASP A 14 5.16 2.86 11.98
N GLU A 15 5.37 1.78 11.21
CA GLU A 15 4.66 0.51 11.32
C GLU A 15 3.14 0.61 11.11
N ALA A 16 2.69 1.60 10.32
CA ALA A 16 1.29 1.73 9.93
C ALA A 16 0.75 0.41 9.37
N GLY A 17 -0.27 -0.17 10.01
CA GLY A 17 -0.83 -1.46 9.60
C GLY A 17 -0.04 -2.70 10.04
N LEU A 18 0.82 -2.60 11.07
CA LEU A 18 1.52 -3.73 11.69
C LEU A 18 0.57 -4.90 11.96
N ALA A 19 0.93 -6.09 11.46
CA ALA A 19 0.16 -7.32 11.64
C ALA A 19 -1.34 -7.21 11.28
N MET A 20 -1.69 -6.30 10.37
CA MET A 20 -3.04 -6.17 9.83
C MET A 20 -3.50 -7.50 9.22
N ARG A 21 -4.71 -7.93 9.57
CA ARG A 21 -5.28 -9.22 9.15
C ARG A 21 -6.46 -9.05 8.20
N ARG A 22 -7.28 -8.01 8.37
CA ARG A 22 -8.42 -7.66 7.52
C ARG A 22 -8.71 -6.16 7.64
N GLY A 23 -9.59 -5.67 6.76
CA GLY A 23 -10.07 -4.29 6.76
C GLY A 23 -9.34 -3.40 5.75
N LEU A 24 -9.57 -2.10 5.87
CA LEU A 24 -8.96 -1.05 5.06
C LEU A 24 -8.33 0.01 5.96
N ILE A 25 -7.08 0.36 5.72
CA ILE A 25 -6.44 1.57 6.27
C ILE A 25 -6.19 2.52 5.10
N ALA A 26 -6.73 3.73 5.14
CA ALA A 26 -6.50 4.76 4.15
C ALA A 26 -5.83 5.97 4.81
N ILE A 27 -4.71 6.42 4.25
CA ILE A 27 -3.87 7.50 4.77
C ILE A 27 -3.72 8.54 3.67
N ALA A 28 -4.27 9.74 3.85
CA ALA A 28 -4.15 10.80 2.87
C ALA A 28 -2.73 11.38 2.84
N GLY A 29 -2.07 11.44 4.00
CA GLY A 29 -0.65 11.82 4.11
C GLY A 29 0.33 10.66 3.93
N ALA A 30 1.53 10.83 4.49
CA ALA A 30 2.62 9.87 4.41
C ALA A 30 2.67 8.95 5.64
N PRO A 31 2.74 7.62 5.47
CA PRO A 31 3.16 6.73 6.54
C PRO A 31 4.69 6.74 6.71
N GLY A 32 5.13 6.50 7.94
CA GLY A 32 6.55 6.36 8.29
C GLY A 32 7.19 5.09 7.74
N GLU A 33 8.25 4.61 8.41
CA GLU A 33 8.92 3.38 8.02
C GLU A 33 8.04 2.15 8.27
N PHE A 34 8.34 1.06 7.55
CA PHE A 34 7.74 -0.25 7.81
C PHE A 34 6.21 -0.30 7.70
N ALA A 35 5.61 0.55 6.87
CA ALA A 35 4.19 0.43 6.56
C ALA A 35 3.86 -1.00 6.09
N GLY A 36 2.84 -1.62 6.70
CA GLY A 36 2.43 -3.00 6.41
C GLY A 36 3.38 -4.08 6.92
N ARG A 37 4.28 -3.78 7.87
CA ARG A 37 5.16 -4.79 8.47
C ARG A 37 4.36 -5.96 9.03
N ASN A 38 4.81 -7.18 8.75
CA ASN A 38 4.15 -8.42 9.15
C ASN A 38 2.66 -8.49 8.77
N MET A 39 2.20 -7.74 7.77
CA MET A 39 0.81 -7.76 7.32
C MET A 39 0.40 -9.19 6.96
N ILE A 40 -0.66 -9.67 7.59
CA ILE A 40 -1.21 -11.01 7.37
C ILE A 40 -2.12 -10.99 6.13
N ALA A 41 -2.99 -9.98 6.04
CA ALA A 41 -3.87 -9.68 4.91
C ALA A 41 -4.58 -8.32 5.13
N GLY A 42 -5.38 -7.87 4.16
CA GLY A 42 -6.08 -6.58 4.18
C GLY A 42 -5.51 -5.59 3.17
N THR A 43 -5.97 -4.35 3.24
CA THR A 43 -5.55 -3.30 2.30
C THR A 43 -5.11 -2.06 3.07
N LEU A 44 -3.93 -1.53 2.73
CA LEU A 44 -3.48 -0.21 3.18
C LEU A 44 -3.20 0.64 1.95
N ILE A 45 -3.73 1.86 1.91
CA ILE A 45 -3.49 2.83 0.85
C ILE A 45 -2.95 4.13 1.45
N ALA A 46 -1.89 4.65 0.84
CA ALA A 46 -1.23 5.88 1.25
C ALA A 46 -1.13 6.85 0.07
N GLY A 47 -1.58 8.09 0.27
CA GLY A 47 -1.46 9.19 -0.68
C GLY A 47 -0.06 9.81 -0.69
N GLY A 48 0.59 9.92 0.47
CA GLY A 48 1.94 10.45 0.61
C GLY A 48 3.05 9.40 0.37
N ARG A 49 4.29 9.89 0.31
CA ARG A 49 5.48 9.07 0.08
C ARG A 49 5.83 8.24 1.32
N CYS A 50 5.76 6.92 1.20
CA CYS A 50 6.03 5.99 2.30
C CYS A 50 7.50 5.99 2.72
N GLY A 51 7.75 5.84 4.02
CA GLY A 51 9.08 5.56 4.54
C GLY A 51 9.68 4.24 4.04
N ARG A 52 10.88 3.91 4.52
CA ARG A 52 11.65 2.75 4.06
C ARG A 52 10.99 1.42 4.44
N ARG A 53 11.35 0.35 3.72
CA ARG A 53 11.05 -1.05 4.08
C ARG A 53 9.55 -1.37 4.19
N ALA A 54 8.73 -0.77 3.34
CA ALA A 54 7.32 -1.11 3.23
C ALA A 54 7.12 -2.61 2.98
N GLY A 55 6.13 -3.21 3.64
CA GLY A 55 5.75 -4.61 3.48
C GLY A 55 6.72 -5.63 4.07
N ALA A 56 7.71 -5.23 4.88
CA ALA A 56 8.66 -6.15 5.50
C ALA A 56 7.95 -7.31 6.24
N GLY A 57 8.22 -8.55 5.83
CA GLY A 57 7.59 -9.73 6.43
C GLY A 57 6.09 -9.89 6.13
N MET A 58 5.54 -9.18 5.14
CA MET A 58 4.13 -9.36 4.78
C MET A 58 3.88 -10.75 4.18
N ARG A 59 2.77 -11.36 4.59
CA ARG A 59 2.33 -12.70 4.14
C ARG A 59 1.42 -12.62 2.92
N ARG A 60 0.39 -11.76 3.00
CA ARG A 60 -0.61 -11.45 1.96
C ARG A 60 -1.08 -10.01 2.16
N GLY A 61 -1.99 -9.55 1.32
CA GLY A 61 -2.59 -8.21 1.38
C GLY A 61 -1.99 -7.27 0.34
N THR A 62 -2.57 -6.08 0.26
CA THR A 62 -2.27 -5.08 -0.76
C THR A 62 -1.83 -3.79 -0.09
N LEU A 63 -0.61 -3.33 -0.39
CA LEU A 63 -0.14 -1.99 -0.06
C LEU A 63 -0.20 -1.12 -1.33
N VAL A 64 -1.06 -0.10 -1.33
CA VAL A 64 -1.14 0.87 -2.42
C VAL A 64 -0.39 2.13 -2.00
N LEU A 65 0.84 2.29 -2.49
CA LEU A 65 1.71 3.42 -2.15
C LEU A 65 1.63 4.46 -3.25
N ALA A 66 0.52 5.20 -3.33
CA ALA A 66 0.23 6.11 -4.44
C ALA A 66 1.26 7.26 -4.55
N GLY A 67 1.77 7.75 -3.41
CA GLY A 67 2.85 8.74 -3.36
C GLY A 67 4.26 8.16 -3.52
N GLY A 68 4.39 6.85 -3.80
CA GLY A 68 5.66 6.16 -3.96
C GLY A 68 6.36 5.80 -2.64
N SER A 69 7.62 5.40 -2.76
CA SER A 69 8.48 4.99 -1.63
C SER A 69 9.73 5.87 -1.56
N GLN A 70 10.25 6.12 -0.35
CA GLN A 70 11.51 6.85 -0.14
C GLN A 70 12.75 6.03 -0.52
N SER A 71 12.66 4.70 -0.49
CA SER A 71 13.74 3.79 -0.88
C SER A 71 13.23 2.72 -1.83
N PRO A 72 14.14 2.02 -2.52
CA PRO A 72 13.79 0.75 -3.17
C PRO A 72 13.10 -0.19 -2.19
N LEU A 73 12.25 -1.07 -2.73
CA LEU A 73 11.62 -2.13 -1.94
C LEU A 73 12.67 -3.13 -1.46
N LEU A 74 12.30 -3.91 -0.44
CA LEU A 74 13.17 -4.98 0.06
C LEU A 74 13.44 -6.01 -1.06
N PRO A 75 14.61 -6.67 -1.08
CA PRO A 75 14.96 -7.68 -2.09
C PRO A 75 13.98 -8.85 -2.20
N GLY A 76 13.19 -9.10 -1.15
CA GLY A 76 12.12 -10.09 -1.15
C GLY A 76 10.89 -9.71 -1.98
N PHE A 77 10.87 -8.52 -2.61
CA PHE A 77 9.85 -8.09 -3.55
C PHE A 77 10.38 -8.11 -4.98
N SER A 78 9.65 -8.78 -5.87
CA SER A 78 9.98 -8.87 -7.30
C SER A 78 8.96 -8.11 -8.13
N TYR A 79 9.44 -7.31 -9.07
CA TYR A 79 8.56 -6.68 -10.06
C TYR A 79 7.81 -7.75 -10.86
N SER A 80 6.50 -7.57 -11.00
CA SER A 80 5.58 -8.53 -11.60
C SER A 80 4.75 -7.95 -12.74
N GLY A 81 5.12 -6.77 -13.23
CA GLY A 81 4.46 -6.10 -14.34
C GLY A 81 3.76 -4.81 -13.94
N GLN A 82 3.11 -4.19 -14.93
CA GLN A 82 2.41 -2.92 -14.78
C GLN A 82 1.00 -3.05 -15.35
N LEU A 83 -0.02 -2.85 -14.51
CA LEU A 83 -1.43 -3.05 -14.87
C LEU A 83 -2.28 -1.89 -14.36
N GLN A 84 -3.36 -1.62 -15.06
CA GLN A 84 -4.45 -0.81 -14.52
C GLN A 84 -5.42 -1.75 -13.79
N LEU A 85 -5.40 -1.70 -12.45
CA LEU A 85 -6.13 -2.64 -11.62
C LEU A 85 -7.52 -2.08 -11.27
N THR A 86 -8.57 -2.80 -11.68
CA THR A 86 -9.96 -2.44 -11.36
C THR A 86 -10.20 -2.34 -9.85
N THR A 87 -9.48 -3.12 -9.05
CA THR A 87 -9.53 -3.08 -7.58
C THR A 87 -9.10 -1.73 -7.02
N VAL A 88 -8.07 -1.09 -7.59
CA VAL A 88 -7.63 0.25 -7.17
C VAL A 88 -8.69 1.30 -7.51
N ARG A 89 -9.30 1.20 -8.70
CA ARG A 89 -10.42 2.08 -9.09
C ARG A 89 -11.64 1.91 -8.18
N LEU A 90 -11.96 0.67 -7.78
CA LEU A 90 -13.04 0.40 -6.84
C LEU A 90 -12.71 0.97 -5.45
N LEU A 91 -11.48 0.81 -4.99
CA LEU A 91 -11.00 1.37 -3.73
C LEU A 91 -11.10 2.89 -3.72
N GLN A 92 -10.68 3.57 -4.77
CA GLN A 92 -10.80 5.03 -4.89
C GLN A 92 -12.26 5.49 -4.86
N LYS A 93 -13.15 4.83 -5.62
CA LYS A 93 -14.60 5.12 -5.56
C LYS A 93 -15.17 4.92 -4.15
N HIS A 94 -14.73 3.88 -3.45
CA HIS A 94 -15.15 3.64 -2.08
C HIS A 94 -14.68 4.75 -1.14
N LEU A 95 -13.42 5.18 -1.24
CA LEU A 95 -12.90 6.30 -0.45
C LEU A 95 -13.62 7.62 -0.75
N HIS A 96 -13.93 7.89 -2.03
CA HIS A 96 -14.74 9.04 -2.42
C HIS A 96 -16.14 8.99 -1.80
N SER A 97 -16.79 7.81 -1.75
CA SER A 97 -18.09 7.65 -1.08
C SER A 97 -18.06 7.90 0.44
N LEU A 98 -16.87 7.83 1.04
CA LEU A 98 -16.62 8.13 2.45
C LEU A 98 -16.17 9.59 2.67
N ASN A 99 -16.20 10.44 1.63
CA ASN A 99 -15.66 11.80 1.64
C ASN A 99 -14.19 11.87 2.08
N PHE A 100 -13.42 10.81 1.82
CA PHE A 100 -12.03 10.75 2.21
C PHE A 100 -11.12 11.36 1.12
N PRO A 101 -10.26 12.35 1.44
CA PRO A 101 -9.50 13.12 0.46
C PRO A 101 -8.24 12.36 0.02
N LEU A 102 -8.43 11.24 -0.68
CA LEU A 102 -7.33 10.48 -1.27
C LEU A 102 -7.48 10.49 -2.79
N GLU A 103 -7.02 11.59 -3.36
CA GLU A 103 -6.90 11.79 -4.80
C GLU A 103 -5.44 11.80 -5.17
N HIS A 104 -5.03 10.84 -6.00
CA HIS A 104 -3.67 10.77 -6.52
C HIS A 104 -3.75 10.37 -8.00
N PRO A 105 -3.06 11.08 -8.92
CA PRO A 105 -3.14 10.81 -10.36
C PRO A 105 -2.93 9.32 -10.70
N HIS A 106 -1.96 8.69 -10.03
CA HIS A 106 -1.59 7.30 -10.27
C HIS A 106 -2.64 6.24 -9.89
N LEU A 107 -3.65 6.58 -9.08
CA LEU A 107 -4.71 5.62 -8.70
C LEU A 107 -5.68 5.33 -9.85
N CYS A 108 -5.76 6.24 -10.82
CA CYS A 108 -6.55 6.09 -12.02
C CYS A 108 -5.76 5.47 -13.20
N THR A 109 -4.45 5.29 -13.06
CA THR A 109 -3.57 4.85 -14.14
C THR A 109 -3.05 3.44 -13.93
N LYS A 110 -2.13 3.02 -14.80
CA LYS A 110 -1.35 1.82 -14.58
C LYS A 110 -0.44 1.99 -13.35
N MET A 111 -0.32 0.96 -12.54
CA MET A 111 0.61 0.88 -11.41
C MET A 111 1.61 -0.25 -11.62
N ALA A 112 2.85 -0.06 -11.16
CA ALA A 112 3.84 -1.11 -11.06
C ALA A 112 3.46 -2.05 -9.91
N ILE A 113 3.48 -3.35 -10.16
CA ILE A 113 3.12 -4.38 -9.19
C ILE A 113 4.38 -5.09 -8.75
N HIS A 114 4.60 -5.15 -7.44
CA HIS A 114 5.65 -5.94 -6.83
C HIS A 114 5.03 -7.02 -5.95
N ARG A 115 5.45 -8.27 -6.16
CA ARG A 115 5.00 -9.42 -5.38
C ARG A 115 6.07 -9.80 -4.36
N GLY A 116 5.65 -10.07 -3.14
CA GLY A 116 6.53 -10.34 -2.00
C GLY A 116 5.72 -10.43 -0.71
N ASP A 117 6.31 -10.52 0.47
CA ASP A 117 7.73 -10.70 0.72
C ASP A 117 8.08 -12.19 0.64
N LEU A 118 9.09 -12.55 -0.16
CA LEU A 118 9.61 -13.91 -0.29
C LEU A 118 10.16 -14.47 1.03
N ALA A 119 10.56 -13.62 1.99
CA ALA A 119 10.96 -14.06 3.32
C ALA A 119 9.80 -14.68 4.13
N SER A 120 8.55 -14.47 3.73
CA SER A 120 7.37 -15.02 4.39
C SER A 120 6.64 -16.06 3.54
N ARG A 121 6.04 -15.64 2.41
CA ARG A 121 5.30 -16.51 1.46
C ARG A 121 5.22 -15.97 0.03
N GLY A 122 5.60 -14.71 -0.22
CA GLY A 122 5.55 -14.09 -1.55
C GLY A 122 4.14 -13.77 -2.09
N LEU A 123 3.09 -13.82 -1.27
CA LEU A 123 1.70 -13.66 -1.72
C LEU A 123 1.13 -12.25 -1.48
N GLY A 124 1.90 -11.35 -0.88
CA GLY A 124 1.56 -9.93 -0.77
C GLY A 124 1.84 -9.19 -2.06
N GLU A 125 1.26 -8.00 -2.18
CA GLU A 125 1.51 -7.09 -3.29
C GLU A 125 1.72 -5.66 -2.81
N ILE A 126 2.70 -4.98 -3.41
CA ILE A 126 2.91 -3.55 -3.28
C ILE A 126 2.68 -2.93 -4.66
N LEU A 127 1.79 -1.94 -4.71
CA LEU A 127 1.48 -1.16 -5.89
C LEU A 127 2.18 0.18 -5.78
N LEU A 128 3.00 0.51 -6.78
CA LEU A 128 3.74 1.76 -6.87
C LEU A 128 3.38 2.52 -8.16
N PRO A 129 3.59 3.84 -8.20
CA PRO A 129 3.62 4.58 -9.45
C PRO A 129 4.66 3.99 -10.42
N PRO A 130 4.40 3.97 -11.74
CA PRO A 130 5.33 3.43 -12.74
C PRO A 130 6.71 4.10 -12.77
N GLU A 131 6.79 5.35 -12.32
CA GLU A 131 8.04 6.13 -12.30
C GLU A 131 8.87 5.86 -11.04
N SER A 132 8.31 5.16 -10.05
CA SER A 132 8.94 4.84 -8.76
C SER A 132 9.72 3.52 -8.78
N THR A 133 9.83 2.87 -9.94
CA THR A 133 10.53 1.59 -10.15
C THR A 133 11.98 1.70 -10.61
N ALA A 134 12.52 2.92 -10.75
CA ALA A 134 13.91 3.18 -11.14
C ALA A 134 14.85 3.27 -9.93
#